data_AF-A0A1X7JS03-F1
#
_entry.id   AF-A0A1X7JS03-F1
#
_cell.length_a   1.000
_cell.length_b   1.000
_cell.length_c   1.000
_cell.angle_alpha   90.00
_cell.angle_beta   90.00
_cell.angle_gamma   90.00
#
_symmetry.space_group_name_H-M   'P 1'
#
loop_
_entity.id
_entity.type
_entity.pdbx_description
1 polymer ?
#
loop_
_entity_poly.entity_id
_entity_poly.type
_entity_poly.pdbx_seq_one_letter_code
_entity_poly.pdbx_strand_id
1 'polypeptide(L)'
;METSTDIHIESAKLQKEIINYLGLNDSELVFEFGTQDGKVKLDLITINPRHNQSFLFHSEMGYDKLEALKKMKDYVKNYRERESSYTIQWQTKDDKQLHTSYFRASNILDSLDKLYYGRDRNTITVFSVVLNPVS
;
A
#
# COMPACT_ATOMS: atom_id res chain seq x y z
N MET A 1 24.35 12.44 19.53
CA MET A 1 23.23 13.26 19.02
C MET A 1 23.25 13.36 17.50
N GLU A 2 24.41 13.36 16.83
CA GLU A 2 24.54 13.41 15.36
C GLU A 2 23.87 12.22 14.63
N THR A 3 24.04 11.00 15.15
CA THR A 3 23.51 9.77 14.52
C THR A 3 21.99 9.71 14.38
N SER A 4 21.24 10.32 15.29
CA SER A 4 19.77 10.33 15.21
C SER A 4 19.28 11.27 14.11
N THR A 5 19.92 12.43 13.97
CA THR A 5 19.59 13.42 12.95
C THR A 5 19.83 12.87 11.54
N ASP A 6 20.96 12.18 11.34
CA ASP A 6 21.30 11.56 10.05
C ASP A 6 20.27 10.51 9.61
N ILE A 7 19.79 9.67 10.54
CA ILE A 7 18.75 8.66 10.26
C ILE A 7 17.42 9.32 9.85
N HIS A 8 17.06 10.44 10.47
CA HIS A 8 15.83 11.17 10.10
C HIS A 8 15.95 11.77 8.70
N ILE A 9 17.11 12.34 8.35
CA ILE A 9 17.38 12.90 7.02
C ILE A 9 17.33 11.80 5.96
N GLU A 10 17.98 10.65 6.21
CA GLU A 10 17.98 9.52 5.27
C GLU A 10 16.57 8.94 5.09
N SER A 11 15.81 8.81 6.17
CA SER A 11 14.41 8.35 6.11
C SER A 11 13.54 9.27 5.27
N ALA A 12 13.63 10.59 5.48
CA ALA A 12 12.88 11.58 4.71
C ALA A 12 13.24 11.54 3.21
N LYS A 13 14.53 11.35 2.90
CA LYS A 13 15.00 11.18 1.53
C LYS A 13 14.40 9.92 0.87
N LEU A 14 14.40 8.79 1.56
CA LEU A 14 13.81 7.55 1.05
C LEU A 14 12.30 7.66 0.82
N GLN A 15 11.57 8.28 1.75
CA GLN A 15 10.12 8.50 1.59
C GLN A 15 9.83 9.37 0.36
N LYS A 16 10.59 10.45 0.16
CA LYS A 16 10.44 11.31 -1.02
C LYS A 16 10.73 10.57 -2.33
N GLU A 17 11.77 9.73 -2.35
CA GLU A 17 12.07 8.89 -3.52
C GLU A 17 10.93 7.91 -3.81
N ILE A 18 10.35 7.27 -2.79
CA ILE A 18 9.20 6.36 -2.94
C ILE A 18 7.99 7.08 -3.53
N ILE A 19 7.63 8.25 -3.00
CA ILE A 19 6.51 9.06 -3.50
C ILE A 19 6.72 9.41 -4.98
N ASN A 20 7.93 9.86 -5.34
CA ASN A 20 8.28 10.21 -6.71
C ASN A 20 8.18 9.01 -7.67
N TYR A 21 8.60 7.81 -7.26
CA TYR A 21 8.48 6.61 -8.09
C TYR A 21 7.02 6.21 -8.35
N LEU A 22 6.14 6.44 -7.37
CA LEU A 22 4.70 6.18 -7.52
C LEU A 22 3.98 7.26 -8.33
N GLY A 23 4.57 8.46 -8.45
CA GLY A 23 3.95 9.59 -9.13
C GLY A 23 2.71 10.12 -8.39
N LEU A 24 2.67 9.94 -7.07
CA LEU A 24 1.59 10.40 -6.20
C LEU A 24 1.99 11.70 -5.49
N ASN A 25 1.00 12.42 -4.96
CA ASN A 25 1.26 13.54 -4.06
C ASN A 25 1.54 13.03 -2.64
N ASP A 26 2.28 13.83 -1.84
CA ASP A 26 2.58 13.52 -0.44
C ASP A 26 1.32 13.26 0.40
N SER A 27 0.19 13.91 0.08
CA SER A 27 -1.10 13.73 0.77
C SER A 27 -1.86 12.46 0.37
N GLU A 28 -1.43 11.78 -0.69
CA GLU A 28 -2.09 10.59 -1.24
C GLU A 28 -1.39 9.29 -0.80
N LEU A 29 -0.31 9.40 0.00
CA LEU A 29 0.49 8.28 0.46
C LEU A 29 0.82 8.42 1.95
N VAL A 30 0.51 7.37 2.72
CA VAL A 30 0.81 7.30 4.14
C VAL A 30 1.79 6.16 4.41
N PHE A 31 2.82 6.47 5.19
CA PHE A 31 3.79 5.50 5.70
C PHE A 31 3.43 5.16 7.15
N GLU A 32 2.85 3.99 7.36
CA GLU A 32 2.49 3.51 8.69
C GLU A 32 3.56 2.53 9.18
N PHE A 33 4.21 2.87 10.30
CA PHE A 33 5.23 2.02 10.92
C PHE A 33 4.64 1.31 12.13
N GLY A 34 4.77 -0.01 12.15
CA GLY A 34 4.35 -0.86 13.25
C GLY A 34 5.47 -1.81 13.69
N THR A 35 5.16 -2.68 14.64
CA THR A 35 6.04 -3.78 15.05
C THR A 35 5.29 -5.09 14.91
N GLN A 36 5.89 -6.06 14.25
CA GLN A 36 5.35 -7.40 14.09
C GLN A 36 6.50 -8.41 14.19
N ASP A 37 6.33 -9.44 15.02
CA ASP A 37 7.33 -10.50 15.23
C ASP A 37 8.75 -9.98 15.56
N GLY A 38 8.83 -8.92 16.36
CA GLY A 38 10.10 -8.29 16.75
C GLY A 38 10.81 -7.51 15.64
N LYS A 39 10.15 -7.30 14.50
CA LYS A 39 10.64 -6.52 13.35
C LYS A 39 9.78 -5.27 13.13
N VAL A 40 10.36 -4.27 12.47
CA VAL A 40 9.64 -3.08 12.01
C VAL A 40 8.83 -3.45 10.77
N LYS A 41 7.53 -3.25 10.84
CA LYS A 41 6.62 -3.34 9.69
C LYS A 41 6.41 -1.95 9.12
N LEU A 42 6.52 -1.82 7.80
CA LEU A 42 6.12 -0.63 7.07
C LEU A 42 4.95 -0.98 6.16
N ASP A 43 3.79 -0.42 6.47
CA ASP A 43 2.61 -0.44 5.62
C ASP A 43 2.57 0.84 4.79
N LEU A 44 2.56 0.69 3.47
CA LEU A 44 2.40 1.79 2.54
C LEU A 44 0.94 1.85 2.11
N ILE A 45 0.26 2.96 2.41
CA ILE A 45 -1.19 3.11 2.23
C ILE A 45 -1.44 4.22 1.24
N THR A 46 -2.21 3.94 0.18
CA THR A 46 -2.65 4.96 -0.77
C THR A 46 -4.02 5.49 -0.37
N ILE A 47 -4.23 6.80 -0.54
CA ILE A 47 -5.49 7.48 -0.25
C ILE A 47 -6.05 7.99 -1.57
N ASN A 48 -7.31 7.64 -1.85
CA ASN A 48 -8.08 8.25 -2.92
C ASN A 48 -8.85 9.45 -2.37
N PRO A 49 -8.41 10.70 -2.63
CA PRO A 49 -8.99 11.90 -2.04
C PRO A 49 -10.44 12.15 -2.50
N ARG A 50 -10.87 11.59 -3.64
CA ARG A 50 -12.23 11.78 -4.16
C ARG A 50 -13.28 10.97 -3.40
N HIS A 51 -12.91 9.79 -2.95
CA HIS A 51 -13.84 8.84 -2.30
C HIS A 51 -13.55 8.67 -0.81
N ASN A 52 -12.52 9.35 -0.29
CA ASN A 52 -12.02 9.23 1.08
C ASN A 52 -11.79 7.76 1.48
N GLN A 53 -11.30 6.96 0.52
CA GLN A 53 -10.96 5.55 0.72
C GLN A 53 -9.45 5.39 0.73
N SER A 54 -8.95 4.64 1.71
CA SER A 54 -7.56 4.22 1.79
C SER A 54 -7.41 2.74 1.49
N PHE A 55 -6.30 2.35 0.88
CA PHE A 55 -5.99 0.96 0.58
C PHE A 55 -4.53 0.67 0.88
N LEU A 56 -4.24 -0.56 1.30
CA LEU A 56 -2.87 -1.01 1.37
C LEU A 56 -2.30 -1.11 -0.04
N PHE A 57 -1.19 -0.45 -0.27
CA PHE A 57 -0.39 -0.62 -1.46
C PHE A 57 0.54 -1.83 -1.31
N HIS A 58 1.33 -1.87 -0.23
CA HIS A 58 2.25 -2.97 0.08
C HIS A 58 2.70 -2.91 1.54
N SER A 59 3.08 -4.07 2.09
CA SER A 59 3.67 -4.20 3.43
C SER A 59 5.08 -4.75 3.31
N GLU A 60 6.02 -4.18 4.06
CA GLU A 60 7.42 -4.62 4.08
C GLU A 60 7.96 -4.75 5.49
N MET A 61 8.88 -5.71 5.71
CA MET A 61 9.44 -6.01 7.03
C MET A 61 10.96 -5.73 7.05
N GLY A 62 11.40 -4.96 8.04
CA GLY A 62 12.81 -4.67 8.31
C GLY A 62 13.19 -4.94 9.76
N TYR A 63 14.47 -5.12 10.03
CA TYR A 63 15.01 -5.09 11.40
C TYR A 63 14.87 -3.71 12.02
N ASP A 64 14.97 -2.65 11.20
CA ASP A 64 14.72 -1.27 11.59
C ASP A 64 13.91 -0.49 10.54
N LYS A 65 13.60 0.77 10.85
CA LYS A 65 12.84 1.69 10.00
C LYS A 65 13.52 1.94 8.65
N LEU A 66 14.84 2.04 8.65
CA LEU A 66 15.63 2.41 7.47
C LEU A 66 15.69 1.24 6.48
N GLU A 67 15.88 0.02 6.98
CA GLU A 67 15.85 -1.19 6.17
C GLU A 67 14.46 -1.42 5.57
N ALA A 68 13.39 -1.24 6.35
CA ALA A 68 12.02 -1.36 5.84
C ALA A 68 11.76 -0.35 4.70
N LEU A 69 12.22 0.89 4.84
CA LEU A 69 12.14 1.91 3.79
C LEU A 69 12.97 1.55 2.54
N LYS A 70 14.19 1.02 2.72
CA LYS A 70 15.05 0.60 1.60
C LYS A 70 14.39 -0.53 0.80
N LYS A 71 13.88 -1.55 1.48
CA LYS A 71 13.14 -2.65 0.83
C LYS A 71 11.86 -2.15 0.14
N MET A 72 11.11 -1.26 0.78
CA MET A 72 9.91 -0.66 0.19
C MET A 72 10.24 0.12 -1.10
N LYS A 73 11.31 0.91 -1.09
CA LYS A 73 11.80 1.60 -2.29
C LYS A 73 12.16 0.63 -3.40
N ASP A 74 12.87 -0.45 -3.08
CA ASP A 74 13.26 -1.45 -4.08
C ASP A 74 12.04 -2.19 -4.66
N TYR A 75 11.02 -2.45 -3.84
CA TYR A 75 9.74 -2.96 -4.30
C TYR A 75 9.04 -1.98 -5.25
N VAL A 76 8.89 -0.71 -4.86
CA VAL A 76 8.20 0.35 -5.63
C VAL A 76 8.87 0.61 -6.99
N LYS A 77 10.16 0.34 -7.14
CA LYS A 77 10.83 0.43 -8.45
C LYS A 77 10.40 -0.66 -9.44
N ASN A 78 10.06 -1.85 -8.93
CA ASN A 78 9.91 -3.06 -9.75
C ASN A 78 8.50 -3.68 -9.68
N TYR A 79 7.59 -3.13 -8.87
CA TYR A 79 6.27 -3.74 -8.61
C TYR A 79 5.44 -3.98 -9.88
N ARG A 80 5.57 -3.11 -10.90
CA ARG A 80 4.82 -3.23 -12.16
C ARG A 80 5.14 -4.49 -12.95
N GLU A 81 6.37 -5.00 -12.81
CA GLU A 81 6.84 -6.22 -13.49
C GLU A 81 6.54 -7.48 -12.68
N ARG A 82 6.40 -7.34 -11.36
CA ARG A 82 6.22 -8.46 -10.42
C ARG A 82 4.76 -8.79 -10.15
N GLU A 83 3.87 -7.80 -10.28
CA GLU A 83 2.49 -7.94 -9.86
C GLU A 83 1.50 -7.77 -11.01
N SER A 84 0.54 -8.68 -11.00
CA SER A 84 -0.63 -8.64 -11.86
C SER A 84 -1.57 -7.52 -11.43
N SER A 85 -2.31 -6.98 -12.40
CA SER A 85 -3.34 -5.98 -12.14
C SER A 85 -4.69 -6.67 -11.95
N TYR A 86 -5.42 -6.29 -10.91
CA TYR A 86 -6.76 -6.79 -10.59
C TYR A 86 -7.74 -5.64 -10.54
N THR A 87 -8.93 -5.87 -11.11
CA THR A 87 -10.09 -4.98 -10.97
C THR A 87 -11.05 -5.62 -9.97
N ILE A 88 -11.40 -4.91 -8.91
CA ILE A 88 -12.34 -5.38 -7.90
C ILE A 88 -13.57 -4.47 -7.88
N GLN A 89 -14.75 -5.07 -7.96
CA GLN A 89 -16.01 -4.38 -7.74
C GLN A 89 -16.58 -4.74 -6.38
N TRP A 90 -16.85 -3.73 -5.57
CA TRP A 90 -17.19 -3.92 -4.16
C TRP A 90 -18.10 -2.78 -3.66
N GLN A 91 -18.70 -2.99 -2.50
CA GLN A 91 -19.62 -2.04 -1.87
C GLN A 91 -19.48 -2.16 -0.34
N THR A 92 -19.61 -1.07 0.42
CA THR A 92 -19.75 -1.17 1.88
C THR A 92 -21.20 -1.48 2.27
N LYS A 93 -21.44 -2.03 3.46
CA LYS A 93 -22.82 -2.30 3.91
C LYS A 93 -23.66 -1.03 4.07
N ASP A 94 -23.02 0.08 4.43
CA ASP A 94 -23.69 1.34 4.72
C ASP A 94 -23.89 2.22 3.48
N ASP A 95 -23.13 1.98 2.41
CA ASP A 95 -23.22 2.70 1.14
C ASP A 95 -23.82 1.80 0.06
N LYS A 96 -24.83 2.27 -0.68
CA LYS A 96 -25.41 1.51 -1.79
C LYS A 96 -24.66 1.68 -3.11
N GLN A 97 -23.58 2.45 -3.13
CA GLN A 97 -22.79 2.69 -4.34
C GLN A 97 -21.82 1.54 -4.64
N LEU A 98 -21.89 1.03 -5.86
CA LEU A 98 -20.89 0.09 -6.38
C LEU A 98 -19.57 0.85 -6.67
N HIS A 99 -18.51 0.44 -6.00
CA HIS A 99 -17.16 0.96 -6.20
C HIS A 99 -16.37 0.02 -7.12
N THR A 100 -15.55 0.60 -8.00
CA THR A 100 -14.57 -0.13 -8.80
C THR A 100 -13.17 0.34 -8.41
N SER A 101 -12.31 -0.59 -8.01
CA SER A 101 -10.95 -0.29 -7.56
C SER A 101 -9.93 -1.20 -8.24
N TYR A 102 -8.75 -0.66 -8.49
CA TYR A 102 -7.67 -1.34 -9.19
C TYR A 102 -6.52 -1.60 -8.23
N PHE A 103 -6.07 -2.85 -8.16
CA PHE A 103 -5.00 -3.28 -7.28
C PHE A 103 -3.90 -3.96 -8.09
N ARG A 104 -2.65 -3.66 -7.77
CA ARG A 104 -1.53 -4.52 -8.14
C ARG A 104 -1.32 -5.51 -7.00
N ALA A 105 -1.23 -6.79 -7.31
CA ALA A 105 -1.06 -7.84 -6.32
C ALA A 105 -0.40 -9.09 -6.95
N SER A 106 0.18 -9.92 -6.10
CA SER A 106 0.75 -11.21 -6.50
C SER A 106 -0.32 -12.22 -6.91
N ASN A 107 -1.49 -12.17 -6.26
CA ASN A 107 -2.61 -13.08 -6.51
C ASN A 107 -3.96 -12.46 -6.06
N ILE A 108 -5.06 -13.19 -6.24
CA ILE A 108 -6.42 -12.75 -5.87
C ILE A 108 -6.57 -12.54 -4.35
N LEU A 109 -5.96 -13.39 -3.52
CA LEU A 109 -6.09 -13.26 -2.06
C LEU A 109 -5.36 -12.00 -1.58
N ASP A 110 -4.17 -11.73 -2.11
CA ASP A 110 -3.40 -10.52 -1.84
C ASP A 110 -4.16 -9.26 -2.27
N SER A 111 -4.83 -9.26 -3.44
CA SER A 111 -5.64 -8.10 -3.86
C SER A 111 -6.84 -7.86 -2.93
N LEU A 112 -7.44 -8.93 -2.39
CA LEU A 112 -8.49 -8.82 -1.37
C LEU A 112 -7.95 -8.34 -0.03
N ASP A 113 -6.81 -8.84 0.44
CA ASP A 113 -6.20 -8.37 1.68
C ASP A 113 -5.87 -6.87 1.60
N LYS A 114 -5.42 -6.38 0.44
CA LYS A 114 -5.22 -4.95 0.19
C LYS A 114 -6.53 -4.15 0.26
N LEU A 115 -7.64 -4.68 -0.25
CA LEU A 115 -8.97 -4.08 -0.16
C LEU A 115 -9.47 -3.98 1.29
N TYR A 116 -9.33 -5.07 2.06
CA TYR A 116 -9.83 -5.16 3.43
C TYR A 116 -8.92 -4.48 4.46
N TYR A 117 -7.75 -3.95 4.06
CA TYR A 117 -6.82 -3.33 4.99
C TYR A 117 -7.48 -2.23 5.84
N GLY A 118 -7.30 -2.32 7.16
CA GLY A 118 -7.86 -1.38 8.12
C GLY A 118 -9.39 -1.43 8.26
N ARG A 119 -10.07 -2.44 7.69
CA ARG A 119 -11.53 -2.57 7.70
C ARG A 119 -11.95 -3.94 8.23
N ASP A 120 -13.15 -4.01 8.83
CA ASP A 120 -13.77 -5.30 9.15
C ASP A 120 -14.25 -5.97 7.85
N ARG A 121 -13.84 -7.22 7.63
CA ARG A 121 -14.21 -8.02 6.44
C ARG A 121 -15.73 -8.14 6.27
N ASN A 122 -16.49 -8.08 7.35
CA ASN A 122 -17.95 -8.13 7.32
C ASN A 122 -18.59 -6.83 6.83
N THR A 123 -17.84 -5.75 6.63
CA THR A 123 -18.40 -4.45 6.21
C THR A 123 -18.40 -4.25 4.70
N ILE A 124 -17.68 -5.09 3.94
CA ILE A 124 -17.55 -5.00 2.49
C ILE A 124 -18.17 -6.23 1.83
N THR A 125 -18.95 -6.00 0.77
CA THR A 125 -19.41 -7.04 -0.16
C THR A 125 -18.61 -6.93 -1.44
N VAL A 126 -17.94 -8.01 -1.85
CA VAL A 126 -17.21 -8.09 -3.12
C VAL A 126 -18.09 -8.81 -4.15
N PHE A 127 -18.30 -8.16 -5.30
CA PHE A 127 -19.11 -8.70 -6.40
C PHE A 127 -18.27 -9.42 -7.45
N SER A 128 -17.08 -8.89 -7.74
CA SER A 128 -16.19 -9.46 -8.75
C SER A 128 -14.74 -9.14 -8.46
N VAL A 129 -13.86 -10.08 -8.82
CA VAL A 129 -12.41 -9.89 -8.87
C VAL A 129 -11.95 -10.40 -10.23
N VAL A 130 -11.40 -9.51 -11.04
CA VAL A 130 -10.97 -9.82 -12.41
C VAL A 130 -9.47 -9.57 -12.53
N LEU A 131 -8.73 -10.58 -12.98
CA LEU A 131 -7.34 -10.44 -13.40
C LEU A 131 -7.31 -9.71 -14.76
N ASN A 132 -6.66 -8.55 -14.79
CA ASN A 132 -6.51 -7.78 -16.01
C ASN A 132 -5.40 -8.39 -16.88
N PRO A 133 -5.65 -8.58 -18.19
CA PRO A 133 -4.64 -9.13 -19.10
C PRO A 133 -3.41 -8.22 -19.18
N VAL A 134 -2.23 -8.83 -19.24
CA VAL A 134 -0.97 -8.12 -19.48
C VAL A 134 -0.93 -7.74 -20.96
N SER A 135 -0.83 -6.43 -21.26
CA SER A 135 -0.54 -5.95 -22.62
C SER A 135 0.95 -5.91 -22.89
#